data_AF-A0A7X7L5F1-F1
#
_entry.id   AF-A0A7X7L5F1-F1
#
_cell.length_a   1.000
_cell.length_b   1.000
_cell.length_c   1.000
_cell.angle_alpha   90.00
_cell.angle_beta   90.00
_cell.angle_gamma   90.00
#
_symmetry.space_group_name_H-M   'P 1'
#
loop_
_entity.id
_entity.type
_entity.pdbx_description
1 polymer ?
#
loop_
_entity_poly.entity_id
_entity_poly.type
_entity_poly.pdbx_seq_one_letter_code
_entity_poly.pdbx_strand_id
1 'polypeptide(L)'
;MKKLLPILLLLVLLTGCFNEGPDVTIPSETPAPSDTNVPSDLTMAQIIDLICQDVEVPAYEAAELTDENFEYSAFIPYEEGLTGYKADALINATAHSLVLIHSENGNTADLAQKILDNANPFKWICVSAEVTQTAYTEHYVILVMSSAEIVEGLIDNFQSAVNDGDATILDSVSVDLLAINSEFIAD
;
A
#
# COMPACT_ATOMS: atom_id res chain seq x y z
N MET A 1 -62.63 -10.03 -34.69
CA MET A 1 -62.47 -11.14 -35.64
C MET A 1 -61.08 -11.73 -35.47
N LYS A 2 -60.98 -13.07 -35.43
CA LYS A 2 -59.77 -13.93 -35.38
C LYS A 2 -59.00 -13.91 -34.04
N LYS A 3 -58.54 -15.02 -33.45
CA LYS A 3 -58.88 -16.46 -33.35
C LYS A 3 -57.62 -17.08 -32.71
N LEU A 4 -57.78 -17.89 -31.65
CA LEU A 4 -57.02 -19.12 -31.30
C LEU A 4 -55.50 -18.93 -30.99
N LEU A 5 -54.83 -19.53 -29.98
CA LEU A 5 -54.90 -20.86 -29.35
C LEU A 5 -53.91 -20.87 -28.11
N PRO A 6 -53.57 -21.98 -27.38
CA PRO A 6 -54.11 -22.36 -26.07
C PRO A 6 -53.06 -22.66 -24.95
N ILE A 7 -53.56 -22.84 -23.72
CA ILE A 7 -53.27 -23.89 -22.70
C ILE A 7 -51.89 -24.60 -22.73
N LEU A 8 -51.10 -24.44 -21.66
CA LEU A 8 -50.23 -25.46 -21.05
C LEU A 8 -50.04 -25.10 -19.56
N LEU A 9 -50.86 -25.64 -18.66
CA LEU A 9 -50.69 -26.87 -17.88
C LEU A 9 -50.15 -26.58 -16.47
N LEU A 10 -51.03 -26.80 -15.49
CA LEU A 10 -50.81 -26.81 -14.05
C LEU A 10 -49.55 -27.59 -13.62
N LEU A 11 -48.83 -27.06 -12.63
CA LEU A 11 -48.22 -27.87 -11.57
C LEU A 11 -48.57 -27.30 -10.19
N VAL A 12 -49.67 -27.84 -9.66
CA VAL A 12 -49.94 -28.27 -8.28
C VAL A 12 -49.16 -27.61 -7.11
N LEU A 13 -49.94 -26.85 -6.35
CA LEU A 13 -49.96 -26.59 -4.90
C LEU A 13 -49.27 -27.63 -3.99
N LEU A 14 -48.53 -27.20 -2.96
CA LEU A 14 -48.85 -27.33 -1.52
C LEU A 14 -47.62 -27.19 -0.62
N THR A 15 -47.88 -26.66 0.59
CA THR A 15 -47.05 -26.54 1.81
C THR A 15 -46.10 -25.35 1.87
N GLY A 16 -46.20 -24.38 2.79
CA GLY A 16 -47.15 -24.11 3.89
C GLY A 16 -46.56 -23.04 4.82
N CYS A 17 -47.40 -22.09 5.27
CA CYS A 17 -47.34 -21.22 6.48
C CYS A 17 -46.04 -20.38 6.72
N PHE A 18 -46.04 -19.10 7.10
CA PHE A 18 -46.93 -18.37 8.01
C PHE A 18 -46.55 -16.86 8.02
N ASN A 19 -47.59 -16.04 8.23
CA ASN A 19 -47.67 -14.65 8.69
C ASN A 19 -47.47 -13.40 7.80
N GLU A 20 -48.54 -12.59 7.87
CA GLU A 20 -48.80 -11.26 7.32
C GLU A 20 -48.28 -10.15 8.28
N GLY A 21 -47.43 -9.26 7.75
CA GLY A 21 -47.20 -7.82 8.05
C GLY A 21 -47.17 -7.25 9.49
N PRO A 22 -47.05 -5.91 9.65
CA PRO A 22 -46.66 -4.89 8.68
C PRO A 22 -45.60 -3.88 9.22
N ASP A 23 -45.26 -2.93 8.35
CA ASP A 23 -44.90 -1.53 8.65
C ASP A 23 -43.43 -1.09 8.57
N VAL A 24 -43.31 0.07 7.94
CA VAL A 24 -42.14 0.80 7.46
C VAL A 24 -41.53 1.60 8.59
N THR A 25 -40.23 1.45 8.83
CA THR A 25 -39.34 2.55 9.20
C THR A 25 -37.91 2.16 8.88
N ILE A 26 -37.24 2.89 7.99
CA ILE A 26 -35.79 2.80 7.80
C ILE A 26 -35.16 3.90 8.65
N PRO A 27 -34.36 3.57 9.68
CA PRO A 27 -33.33 4.45 10.16
C PRO A 27 -32.03 4.15 9.41
N SER A 28 -31.47 5.22 8.84
CA SER A 28 -30.13 5.28 8.27
C SER A 28 -29.10 4.85 9.31
N GLU A 29 -28.45 3.70 9.13
CA GLU A 29 -27.27 3.35 9.90
C GLU A 29 -26.03 4.00 9.28
N THR A 30 -25.46 4.92 10.06
CA THR A 30 -24.10 5.43 9.92
C THR A 30 -23.14 4.27 10.24
N PRO A 31 -22.11 3.97 9.42
CA PRO A 31 -21.12 2.99 9.82
C PRO A 31 -20.31 3.55 10.99
N ALA A 32 -20.35 2.84 12.12
CA ALA A 32 -19.43 3.01 13.23
C ALA A 32 -18.00 2.60 12.80
N PRO A 33 -16.94 3.14 13.43
CA PRO A 33 -15.57 2.92 13.01
C PRO A 33 -15.17 1.46 13.21
N SER A 34 -14.52 0.88 12.21
CA SER A 34 -13.99 -0.47 12.25
C SER A 34 -12.79 -0.52 13.20
N ASP A 35 -12.94 -1.15 14.36
CA ASP A 35 -11.82 -1.62 15.16
C ASP A 35 -11.10 -2.74 14.39
N THR A 36 -10.08 -2.39 13.60
CA THR A 36 -9.22 -3.37 12.93
C THR A 36 -8.33 -4.04 13.97
N ASN A 37 -8.74 -5.23 14.40
CA ASN A 37 -7.91 -6.11 15.21
C ASN A 37 -6.82 -6.70 14.29
N VAL A 38 -5.73 -5.95 14.07
CA VAL A 38 -4.59 -6.37 13.26
C VAL A 38 -3.95 -7.61 13.93
N PRO A 39 -3.91 -8.78 13.27
CA PRO A 39 -3.29 -9.97 13.84
C PRO A 39 -1.81 -9.72 14.18
N SER A 40 -1.33 -10.22 15.31
CA SER A 40 0.07 -10.02 15.75
C SER A 40 1.12 -10.77 14.93
N ASP A 41 0.71 -11.65 14.02
CA ASP A 41 1.59 -12.60 13.31
C ASP A 41 1.49 -12.43 11.78
N LEU A 42 1.51 -11.19 11.31
CA LEU A 42 1.49 -10.90 9.87
C LEU A 42 2.85 -11.16 9.22
N THR A 43 2.82 -11.72 8.01
CA THR A 43 4.01 -11.77 7.15
C THR A 43 4.30 -10.40 6.56
N MET A 44 5.55 -10.11 6.17
CA MET A 44 5.89 -8.81 5.54
C MET A 44 5.10 -8.54 4.25
N ALA A 45 4.77 -9.58 3.48
CA ALA A 45 3.89 -9.45 2.32
C ALA A 45 2.48 -8.99 2.73
N GLN A 46 1.92 -9.53 3.81
CA GLN A 46 0.62 -9.08 4.33
C GLN A 46 0.69 -7.68 4.92
N ILE A 47 1.82 -7.29 5.54
CA ILE A 47 2.02 -5.91 5.99
C ILE A 47 2.02 -4.96 4.79
N ILE A 48 2.70 -5.30 3.69
CA ILE A 48 2.63 -4.52 2.45
C ILE A 48 1.19 -4.38 1.95
N ASP A 49 0.41 -5.48 1.95
CA ASP A 49 -0.99 -5.42 1.52
C ASP A 49 -1.84 -4.50 2.42
N LEU A 50 -1.57 -4.46 3.73
CA LEU A 50 -2.21 -3.50 4.64
C LEU A 50 -1.75 -2.07 4.39
N ILE A 51 -0.46 -1.85 4.10
CA ILE A 51 0.05 -0.52 3.75
C ILE A 51 -0.63 0.00 2.47
N CYS A 52 -0.80 -0.86 1.47
CA CYS A 52 -1.47 -0.54 0.20
C CYS A 52 -2.99 -0.45 0.30
N GLN A 53 -3.59 -0.80 1.44
CA GLN A 53 -5.05 -0.85 1.58
C GLN A 53 -5.67 0.53 1.34
N ASP A 54 -6.72 0.55 0.52
CA ASP A 54 -7.49 1.76 0.16
C ASP A 54 -6.67 2.87 -0.55
N VAL A 55 -5.46 2.55 -1.02
CA VAL A 55 -4.63 3.43 -1.87
C VAL A 55 -4.64 2.88 -3.30
N GLU A 56 -4.87 3.74 -4.30
CA GLU A 56 -4.84 3.34 -5.72
C GLU A 56 -3.39 3.18 -6.21
N VAL A 57 -2.76 2.05 -5.84
CA VAL A 57 -1.41 1.69 -6.28
C VAL A 57 -1.44 0.91 -7.60
N PRO A 58 -0.38 1.00 -8.44
CA PRO A 58 -0.22 0.12 -9.59
C PRO A 58 -0.20 -1.35 -9.17
N ALA A 59 -0.60 -2.24 -10.08
CA ALA A 59 -0.50 -3.68 -9.83
C ALA A 59 0.94 -4.07 -9.46
N TYR A 60 1.10 -4.78 -8.34
CA TYR A 60 2.36 -5.24 -7.78
C TYR A 60 2.27 -6.71 -7.37
N GLU A 61 3.43 -7.33 -7.13
CA GLU A 61 3.56 -8.59 -6.40
C GLU A 61 4.60 -8.37 -5.31
N ALA A 62 4.23 -8.61 -4.04
CA ALA A 62 5.16 -8.48 -2.92
C ALA A 62 6.22 -9.58 -3.02
N ALA A 63 7.49 -9.18 -3.08
CA ALA A 63 8.61 -10.09 -3.25
C ALA A 63 9.68 -9.83 -2.19
N GLU A 64 10.28 -10.91 -1.69
CA GLU A 64 11.39 -10.84 -0.73
C GLU A 64 12.62 -10.19 -1.39
N LEU A 65 13.32 -9.37 -0.62
CA LEU A 65 14.63 -8.86 -0.97
C LEU A 65 15.69 -9.90 -0.62
N THR A 66 16.49 -10.27 -1.60
CA THR A 66 17.67 -11.11 -1.44
C THR A 66 18.92 -10.25 -1.51
N ASP A 67 20.06 -10.75 -1.05
CA ASP A 67 21.35 -10.06 -1.13
C ASP A 67 21.66 -9.54 -2.55
N GLU A 68 21.19 -10.24 -3.60
CA GLU A 68 21.40 -9.85 -5.00
C GLU A 68 20.58 -8.63 -5.44
N ASN A 69 19.40 -8.41 -4.86
CA ASN A 69 18.45 -7.38 -5.29
C ASN A 69 18.23 -6.27 -4.25
N PHE A 70 18.80 -6.43 -3.05
CA PHE A 70 18.62 -5.52 -1.92
C PHE A 70 19.10 -4.11 -2.27
N GLU A 71 20.34 -3.97 -2.76
CA GLU A 71 20.93 -2.66 -3.07
C GLU A 71 20.19 -1.93 -4.19
N TYR A 72 19.73 -2.67 -5.22
CA TYR A 72 18.92 -2.08 -6.28
C TYR A 72 17.56 -1.56 -5.80
N SER A 73 17.01 -2.14 -4.73
CA SER A 73 15.68 -1.83 -4.23
C SER A 73 15.71 -0.80 -3.11
N ALA A 74 16.57 -1.01 -2.12
CA ALA A 74 16.72 -0.21 -0.91
C ALA A 74 17.80 0.88 -1.02
N PHE A 75 18.61 0.90 -2.09
CA PHE A 75 19.70 1.86 -2.30
C PHE A 75 20.82 1.83 -1.26
N ILE A 76 20.92 0.73 -0.52
CA ILE A 76 21.98 0.45 0.44
C ILE A 76 22.42 -1.01 0.32
N PRO A 77 23.67 -1.37 0.64
CA PRO A 77 24.08 -2.76 0.64
C PRO A 77 23.27 -3.57 1.66
N TYR A 78 23.12 -4.87 1.40
CA TYR A 78 22.58 -5.81 2.37
C TYR A 78 23.50 -5.89 3.60
N GLU A 79 22.89 -5.97 4.79
CA GLU A 79 23.57 -6.19 6.07
C GLU A 79 22.87 -7.32 6.82
N GLU A 80 23.62 -8.12 7.58
CA GLU A 80 23.05 -9.19 8.41
C GLU A 80 22.05 -8.62 9.43
N GLY A 81 20.93 -9.32 9.63
CA GLY A 81 19.85 -8.88 10.52
C GLY A 81 18.86 -7.90 9.85
N LEU A 82 19.02 -7.63 8.55
CA LEU A 82 17.99 -7.00 7.73
C LEU A 82 17.20 -8.06 6.97
N THR A 83 15.88 -7.95 7.01
CA THR A 83 14.99 -8.65 6.08
C THR A 83 14.15 -7.61 5.36
N GLY A 84 13.76 -7.87 4.12
CA GLY A 84 13.05 -6.87 3.33
C GLY A 84 12.11 -7.48 2.31
N TYR A 85 11.07 -6.73 1.98
CA TYR A 85 10.17 -7.01 0.88
C TYR A 85 9.98 -5.76 0.04
N LYS A 86 9.69 -5.95 -1.23
CA LYS A 86 9.34 -4.88 -2.16
C LYS A 86 8.00 -5.13 -2.85
N ALA A 87 7.35 -4.05 -3.22
CA ALA A 87 6.20 -4.02 -4.13
C ALA A 87 6.47 -2.95 -5.20
N ASP A 88 7.20 -3.36 -6.24
CA ASP A 88 7.39 -2.54 -7.44
C ASP A 88 6.19 -2.69 -8.37
N ALA A 89 5.88 -1.66 -9.16
CA ALA A 89 4.92 -1.81 -10.25
C ALA A 89 5.36 -2.92 -11.22
N LEU A 90 4.43 -3.80 -11.59
CA LEU A 90 4.68 -4.89 -12.56
C LEU A 90 5.04 -4.37 -13.96
N ILE A 91 4.66 -3.13 -14.29
CA ILE A 91 4.96 -2.47 -15.56
C ILE A 91 5.97 -1.34 -15.32
N ASN A 92 7.19 -1.52 -15.82
CA ASN A 92 8.32 -0.58 -15.66
C ASN A 92 8.11 0.81 -16.29
N ALA A 93 7.01 1.03 -17.02
CA ALA A 93 6.58 2.35 -17.49
C ALA A 93 5.83 3.15 -16.41
N THR A 94 5.71 2.63 -15.18
CA THR A 94 5.13 3.30 -14.03
C THR A 94 6.20 3.44 -12.94
N ALA A 95 6.44 4.65 -12.47
CA ALA A 95 7.38 4.91 -11.39
C ALA A 95 6.69 4.64 -10.04
N HIS A 96 6.78 3.41 -9.57
CA HIS A 96 6.27 3.01 -8.27
C HIS A 96 7.16 1.92 -7.66
N SER A 97 7.62 2.18 -6.44
CA SER A 97 8.39 1.25 -5.63
C SER A 97 8.06 1.49 -4.17
N LEU A 98 7.58 0.46 -3.48
CA LEU A 98 7.48 0.38 -2.03
C LEU A 98 8.51 -0.65 -1.57
N VAL A 99 9.38 -0.28 -0.63
CA VAL A 99 10.30 -1.20 0.03
C VAL A 99 10.05 -1.14 1.53
N LEU A 100 9.79 -2.30 2.13
CA LEU A 100 9.64 -2.48 3.57
C LEU A 100 10.82 -3.29 4.08
N ILE A 101 11.54 -2.77 5.07
CA ILE A 101 12.69 -3.43 5.70
C ILE A 101 12.37 -3.60 7.18
N HIS A 102 12.71 -4.76 7.71
CA HIS A 102 12.73 -5.05 9.14
C HIS A 102 14.20 -5.19 9.59
N SER A 103 14.53 -4.60 10.73
CA SER A 103 15.85 -4.65 11.36
C SER A 103 15.75 -5.32 12.73
N GLU A 104 16.45 -6.44 12.90
CA GLU A 104 16.50 -7.15 14.19
C GLU A 104 17.11 -6.31 15.33
N ASN A 105 17.97 -5.35 14.97
CA ASN A 105 18.72 -4.53 15.93
C ASN A 105 18.04 -3.18 16.25
N GLY A 106 16.91 -2.87 15.61
CA GLY A 106 16.13 -1.64 15.85
C GLY A 106 16.84 -0.32 15.51
N ASN A 107 17.92 -0.35 14.71
CA ASN A 107 18.63 0.87 14.30
C ASN A 107 18.01 1.53 13.05
N THR A 108 16.70 1.73 13.09
CA THR A 108 15.89 2.10 11.93
C THR A 108 16.01 3.57 11.54
N ALA A 109 16.28 4.47 12.49
CA ALA A 109 16.43 5.90 12.22
C ALA A 109 17.61 6.19 11.26
N ASP A 110 18.79 5.67 11.59
CA ASP A 110 19.98 5.80 10.75
C ASP A 110 19.79 5.07 9.40
N LEU A 111 19.12 3.92 9.43
CA LEU A 111 18.83 3.12 8.24
C LEU A 111 17.92 3.87 7.27
N ALA A 112 16.82 4.45 7.77
CA ALA A 112 15.88 5.24 6.99
C ALA A 112 16.55 6.46 6.35
N GLN A 113 17.38 7.19 7.11
CA GLN A 113 18.10 8.34 6.56
C GLN A 113 19.07 7.93 5.46
N LYS A 114 19.85 6.85 5.65
CA LYS A 114 20.76 6.33 4.62
C LYS A 114 20.00 5.92 3.36
N ILE A 115 18.86 5.25 3.50
CA ILE A 115 18.03 4.84 2.37
C ILE A 115 17.54 6.08 1.62
N LEU A 116 17.01 7.08 2.33
CA LEU A 116 16.53 8.32 1.73
C LEU A 116 17.64 9.10 1.00
N ASP A 117 18.82 9.22 1.61
CA ASP A 117 19.96 9.93 1.04
C ASP A 117 20.49 9.29 -0.25
N ASN A 118 20.35 7.97 -0.39
CA ASN A 118 20.82 7.22 -1.57
C ASN A 118 19.69 6.92 -2.58
N ALA A 119 18.43 7.10 -2.20
CA ALA A 119 17.30 6.82 -3.05
C ALA A 119 17.35 7.65 -4.33
N ASN A 120 17.10 6.99 -5.47
CA ASN A 120 17.16 7.63 -6.78
C ASN A 120 15.78 7.60 -7.45
N PRO A 121 15.07 8.74 -7.55
CA PRO A 121 13.78 8.79 -8.24
C PRO A 121 13.90 8.46 -9.73
N PHE A 122 15.11 8.48 -10.32
CA PHE A 122 15.42 8.10 -11.70
C PHE A 122 15.91 6.64 -11.83
N LYS A 123 15.54 5.76 -10.88
CA LYS A 123 15.80 4.30 -10.94
C LYS A 123 15.38 3.67 -12.27
N TRP A 124 14.33 4.19 -12.89
CA TRP A 124 13.82 3.74 -14.18
C TRP A 124 14.28 4.67 -15.31
N ILE A 125 14.63 4.08 -16.45
CA ILE A 125 15.15 4.86 -17.59
C ILE A 125 14.08 5.70 -18.31
N CYS A 126 12.80 5.30 -18.21
CA CYS A 126 11.70 5.93 -18.95
C CYS A 126 10.88 6.92 -18.12
N VAL A 127 10.95 6.81 -16.79
CA VAL A 127 10.06 7.50 -15.85
C VAL A 127 10.80 7.81 -14.57
N SER A 128 10.30 8.79 -13.82
CA SER A 128 10.81 9.13 -12.49
C SER A 128 9.68 9.18 -11.49
N ALA A 129 9.99 8.87 -10.23
CA ALA A 129 9.07 9.15 -9.13
C ALA A 129 8.98 10.66 -8.90
N GLU A 130 7.79 11.16 -8.57
CA GLU A 130 7.59 12.56 -8.23
C GLU A 130 8.12 12.85 -6.82
N VAL A 131 7.82 11.93 -5.90
CA VAL A 131 8.17 12.01 -4.48
C VAL A 131 8.89 10.74 -4.07
N THR A 132 9.96 10.93 -3.29
CA THR A 132 10.66 9.88 -2.55
C THR A 132 10.54 10.20 -1.07
N GLN A 133 10.05 9.26 -0.27
CA GLN A 133 9.90 9.46 1.15
C GLN A 133 10.18 8.17 1.92
N THR A 134 10.71 8.34 3.12
CA THR A 134 10.93 7.24 4.06
C THR A 134 10.32 7.55 5.41
N ALA A 135 9.87 6.51 6.10
CA ALA A 135 9.49 6.57 7.50
C ALA A 135 10.03 5.35 8.25
N TYR A 136 10.08 5.42 9.57
CA TYR A 136 10.55 4.33 10.40
C TYR A 136 9.80 4.21 11.73
N THR A 137 9.75 2.99 12.26
CA THR A 137 9.31 2.65 13.63
C THR A 137 10.48 2.04 14.42
N GLU A 138 10.25 1.31 15.50
CA GLU A 138 11.34 0.68 16.27
C GLU A 138 12.17 -0.31 15.43
N HIS A 139 11.53 -1.12 14.60
CA HIS A 139 12.15 -2.20 13.82
C HIS A 139 11.87 -2.12 12.32
N TYR A 140 10.90 -1.32 11.87
CA TYR A 140 10.59 -1.20 10.44
C TYR A 140 11.06 0.11 9.83
N VAL A 141 11.45 0.03 8.56
CA VAL A 141 11.67 1.17 7.67
C VAL A 141 10.86 0.96 6.39
N ILE A 142 10.18 2.01 5.94
CA ILE A 142 9.55 2.06 4.63
C ILE A 142 10.26 3.08 3.74
N LEU A 143 10.48 2.72 2.48
CA LEU A 143 10.80 3.64 1.39
C LEU A 143 9.65 3.58 0.38
N VAL A 144 9.14 4.75 -0.01
CA VAL A 144 8.15 4.88 -1.07
C VAL A 144 8.65 5.88 -2.12
N MET A 145 8.63 5.46 -3.37
CA MET A 145 8.90 6.30 -4.54
C MET A 145 7.71 6.22 -5.49
N SER A 146 6.91 7.29 -5.58
CA SER A 146 5.73 7.33 -6.47
C SER A 146 5.23 8.76 -6.71
N SER A 147 3.95 8.92 -7.07
CA SER A 147 3.25 10.21 -7.03
C SER A 147 3.04 10.68 -5.59
N ALA A 148 2.82 11.99 -5.40
CA ALA A 148 2.59 12.55 -4.06
C ALA A 148 1.39 11.89 -3.33
N GLU A 149 0.27 11.69 -4.04
CA GLU A 149 -0.95 11.08 -3.50
C GLU A 149 -0.72 9.64 -3.02
N ILE A 150 0.01 8.83 -3.80
CA ILE A 150 0.32 7.46 -3.40
C ILE A 150 1.28 7.46 -2.21
N VAL A 151 2.31 8.32 -2.21
CA VAL A 151 3.26 8.41 -1.09
C VAL A 151 2.53 8.77 0.20
N GLU A 152 1.66 9.78 0.18
CA GLU A 152 0.87 10.20 1.34
C GLU A 152 0.04 9.02 1.90
N GLY A 153 -0.76 8.37 1.05
CA GLY A 153 -1.61 7.26 1.49
C GLY A 153 -0.83 6.07 2.07
N LEU A 154 0.31 5.71 1.46
CA LEU A 154 1.13 4.60 1.96
C LEU A 154 1.84 4.94 3.28
N ILE A 155 2.31 6.18 3.44
CA ILE A 155 2.95 6.64 4.68
C ILE A 155 1.93 6.73 5.81
N ASP A 156 0.70 7.18 5.54
CA ASP A 156 -0.38 7.24 6.53
C ASP A 156 -0.76 5.86 7.08
N ASN A 157 -0.75 4.84 6.22
CA ASN A 157 -1.06 3.46 6.61
C ASN A 157 0.09 2.76 7.35
N PHE A 158 1.34 3.20 7.15
CA PHE A 158 2.55 2.51 7.59
C PHE A 158 2.54 2.15 9.08
N GLN A 159 2.34 3.13 9.98
CA GLN A 159 2.39 2.90 11.43
C GLN A 159 1.39 1.83 11.88
N SER A 160 0.16 1.93 11.39
CA SER A 160 -0.92 1.00 11.77
C SER A 160 -0.68 -0.40 11.21
N ALA A 161 -0.11 -0.50 10.00
CA ALA A 161 0.17 -1.77 9.37
C ALA A 161 1.30 -2.55 10.07
N VAL A 162 2.36 -1.87 10.53
CA VAL A 162 3.48 -2.52 11.23
C VAL A 162 3.22 -2.72 12.73
N ASN A 163 2.43 -1.85 13.36
CA ASN A 163 2.06 -1.93 14.78
C ASN A 163 3.29 -2.09 15.71
N ASP A 164 4.32 -1.29 15.48
CA ASP A 164 5.67 -1.42 16.07
C ASP A 164 6.16 -0.09 16.69
N GLY A 165 5.27 0.57 17.42
CA GLY A 165 5.52 1.90 18.00
C GLY A 165 5.14 3.04 17.07
N ASP A 166 5.51 4.27 17.45
CA ASP A 166 5.19 5.48 16.69
C ASP A 166 6.10 5.61 15.47
N ALA A 167 5.51 5.94 14.31
CA ALA A 167 6.27 6.19 13.11
C ALA A 167 6.86 7.60 13.12
N THR A 168 8.12 7.71 12.73
CA THR A 168 8.77 8.97 12.40
C THR A 168 8.93 9.07 10.89
N ILE A 169 8.35 10.12 10.32
CA ILE A 169 8.38 10.40 8.88
C ILE A 169 9.54 11.35 8.60
N LEU A 170 10.39 11.02 7.63
CA LEU A 170 11.46 11.92 7.17
C LEU A 170 10.93 12.88 6.10
N ASP A 171 11.58 14.04 5.98
CA ASP A 171 11.24 15.03 4.96
C ASP A 171 11.37 14.42 3.56
N SER A 172 10.34 14.59 2.74
CA SER A 172 10.32 14.02 1.41
C SER A 172 11.25 14.77 0.45
N VAL A 173 11.76 14.04 -0.55
CA VAL A 173 12.52 14.60 -1.66
C VAL A 173 11.62 14.56 -2.89
N SER A 174 11.31 15.73 -3.45
CA SER A 174 10.60 15.84 -4.72
C SER A 174 11.55 16.21 -5.86
N VAL A 175 11.24 15.73 -7.07
CA VAL A 175 12.04 16.05 -8.27
C VAL A 175 12.09 17.55 -8.58
N ASP A 176 11.05 18.29 -8.21
CA ASP A 176 11.00 19.74 -8.37
C ASP A 176 12.01 20.47 -7.46
N LEU A 177 12.22 19.99 -6.24
CA LEU A 177 13.23 20.54 -5.32
C LEU A 177 14.66 20.26 -5.81
N LEU A 178 14.89 19.11 -6.45
CA LEU A 178 16.19 18.78 -7.05
C LEU A 178 16.51 19.67 -8.25
N ALA A 179 15.51 20.01 -9.07
CA ALA A 179 15.67 20.92 -10.19
C ALA A 179 16.09 22.33 -9.73
N ILE A 180 15.44 22.87 -8.68
CA ILE A 180 15.74 24.20 -8.14
C ILE A 180 17.17 24.29 -7.57
N ASN A 181 17.63 23.25 -6.85
CA ASN A 181 18.98 23.24 -6.28
C ASN A 181 20.08 23.15 -7.36
N SER A 182 19.79 22.54 -8.51
CA SER A 182 20.73 22.49 -9.64
C SER A 182 20.88 23.84 -10.36
N GLU A 183 19.83 24.66 -10.38
CA GLU A 183 19.89 26.01 -10.97
C GLU A 183 20.64 27.01 -10.09
N PHE A 184 20.63 26.85 -8.75
CA PHE A 184 21.30 27.75 -7.83
C PHE A 184 22.83 27.59 -7.76
N ILE A 185 23.38 26.44 -8.21
CA ILE A 185 24.83 26.17 -8.21
C ILE A 185 25.51 26.58 -9.54
N ALA A 186 24.73 27.03 -10.53
CA ALA A 186 25.22 27.37 -11.86
C ALA A 186 25.66 28.84 -12.04
N ASP A 187 25.65 29.69 -10.99
CA ASP A 187 26.08 31.11 -11.03
C ASP A 187 27.36 31.39 -10.21
#